data_AF-A0A2P5C0G5-F1
#
_entry.id   AF-A0A2P5C0G5-F1
#
_cell.length_a   1.000
_cell.length_b   1.000
_cell.length_c   1.000
_cell.angle_alpha   90.00
_cell.angle_beta   90.00
_cell.angle_gamma   90.00
#
_symmetry.space_group_name_H-M   'P 1'
#
loop_
_entity.id
_entity.type
_entity.pdbx_description
1 polymer ?
#
loop_
_entity_poly.entity_id
_entity_poly.type
_entity_poly.pdbx_seq_one_letter_code
_entity_poly.pdbx_strand_id
1 'polypeptide(L)'
;MQMYNSRGGLVLILLYVCGLFIYGGKAQDTLVPAIITFGDSVVDVGNNNYRTTLFKANYPPYGRDFINHQATGRFCNGKLATDLTGN
;
A
#
# COMPACT_ATOMS: atom_id res chain seq x y z
N MET A 1 -57.39 -1.91 -16.82
CA MET A 1 -55.92 -2.00 -16.99
C MET A 1 -55.22 -1.47 -15.74
N GLN A 2 -55.25 -2.19 -14.62
CA GLN A 2 -54.39 -1.96 -13.44
C GLN A 2 -54.43 -3.20 -12.53
N MET A 3 -53.84 -4.30 -13.00
CA MET A 3 -53.43 -5.41 -12.14
C MET A 3 -51.94 -5.67 -12.39
N TYR A 4 -51.12 -4.62 -12.22
CA TYR A 4 -49.69 -4.81 -12.06
C TYR A 4 -49.47 -5.43 -10.67
N ASN A 5 -49.54 -6.75 -10.70
CA ASN A 5 -49.15 -7.75 -9.72
C ASN A 5 -48.40 -7.22 -8.48
N SER A 6 -49.10 -7.13 -7.35
CA SER A 6 -48.54 -6.81 -6.02
C SER A 6 -47.34 -7.68 -5.62
N ARG A 7 -47.18 -8.87 -6.23
CA ARG A 7 -46.04 -9.76 -6.01
C ARG A 7 -44.77 -9.31 -6.75
N GLY A 8 -44.88 -8.64 -7.89
CA GLY A 8 -43.73 -8.16 -8.67
C GLY A 8 -43.01 -6.99 -8.00
N GLY A 9 -43.76 -6.06 -7.40
CA GLY A 9 -43.18 -4.93 -6.67
C GLY A 9 -42.37 -5.35 -5.44
N LEU A 10 -42.83 -6.36 -4.70
CA LEU A 10 -42.12 -6.91 -3.54
C LEU A 10 -40.77 -7.54 -3.92
N VAL A 11 -40.71 -8.24 -5.04
CA VAL A 11 -39.46 -8.84 -5.54
C VAL A 11 -38.45 -7.76 -5.90
N LEU A 12 -38.88 -6.67 -6.54
CA LEU A 12 -38.00 -5.56 -6.90
C LEU A 12 -37.45 -4.84 -5.65
N ILE A 13 -38.28 -4.66 -4.62
CA ILE A 13 -37.85 -4.07 -3.35
C ILE A 13 -36.83 -4.98 -2.65
N LEU A 14 -37.08 -6.29 -2.61
CA LEU A 14 -36.14 -7.25 -2.01
C LEU A 14 -34.79 -7.28 -2.75
N LEU A 15 -34.80 -7.23 -4.09
CA LEU A 15 -33.58 -7.18 -4.89
C LEU A 15 -32.80 -5.87 -4.66
N TYR A 16 -33.51 -4.74 -4.55
CA TYR A 16 -32.90 -3.45 -4.24
C TYR A 16 -32.26 -3.44 -2.85
N VAL A 17 -32.96 -3.96 -1.84
CA VAL A 17 -32.47 -4.08 -0.47
C VAL A 17 -31.27 -5.04 -0.38
N CYS A 18 -31.33 -6.20 -1.05
CA CYS A 18 -30.18 -7.11 -1.16
C CYS A 18 -28.98 -6.44 -1.84
N GLY A 19 -29.21 -5.66 -2.90
CA GLY A 19 -28.17 -4.87 -3.55
C GLY A 19 -27.48 -3.93 -2.56
N LEU A 20 -28.26 -3.18 -1.76
CA LEU A 20 -27.71 -2.28 -0.73
C LEU A 20 -26.83 -3.01 0.28
N PHE A 21 -27.22 -4.22 0.72
CA PHE A 21 -26.41 -5.02 1.65
C PHE A 21 -25.11 -5.56 1.03
N ILE A 22 -25.10 -5.87 -0.27
CA ILE A 22 -23.91 -6.35 -0.98
C ILE A 22 -22.91 -5.21 -1.23
N TYR A 23 -23.41 -3.98 -1.49
CA TYR A 23 -22.56 -2.81 -1.74
C TYR A 23 -22.14 -2.06 -0.47
N GLY A 24 -22.84 -2.22 0.66
CA GLY A 24 -22.60 -1.47 1.90
C GLY A 24 -21.41 -1.94 2.75
N GLY A 25 -20.78 -3.07 2.42
CA GLY A 25 -19.72 -3.69 3.22
C GLY A 25 -18.34 -3.65 2.55
N LYS A 26 -17.68 -2.50 2.54
CA LYS A 26 -16.22 -2.44 2.30
C LYS A 26 -15.54 -2.16 3.64
N ALA A 27 -15.06 -3.21 4.30
CA ALA A 27 -14.18 -3.07 5.45
C ALA A 27 -12.84 -2.52 4.97
N GLN A 28 -12.55 -1.26 5.29
CA GLN A 28 -11.21 -0.68 5.12
C GLN A 28 -10.45 -0.87 6.44
N ASP A 29 -10.03 -2.09 6.74
CA ASP A 29 -9.19 -2.34 7.91
C ASP A 29 -7.72 -2.11 7.58
N THR A 30 -7.33 -0.85 7.54
CA THR A 30 -5.92 -0.48 7.71
C THR A 30 -5.75 0.08 9.12
N LEU A 31 -5.44 -0.82 10.07
CA LEU A 31 -5.26 -0.47 11.50
C LEU A 31 -4.16 0.58 11.73
N VAL A 32 -3.19 0.67 10.81
CA VAL A 32 -2.10 1.64 10.83
C VAL A 32 -1.99 2.27 9.45
N PRO A 33 -2.57 3.47 9.22
CA PRO A 33 -2.65 4.06 7.89
C PRO A 33 -1.30 4.55 7.33
N ALA A 34 -0.31 4.78 8.20
CA ALA A 34 1.03 5.20 7.80
C ALA A 34 2.07 4.88 8.88
N ILE A 35 3.30 4.66 8.46
CA ILE A 35 4.48 4.57 9.33
C ILE A 35 5.44 5.70 8.95
N ILE A 36 5.83 6.50 9.94
CA ILE A 36 6.80 7.59 9.77
C ILE A 36 8.09 7.16 10.48
N THR A 37 9.16 6.98 9.71
CA THR A 37 10.45 6.53 10.24
C THR A 37 11.44 7.68 10.28
N PHE A 38 12.07 7.86 11.45
CA PHE A 38 13.20 8.76 11.65
C PHE A 38 14.44 7.95 12.01
N GLY A 39 15.60 8.36 11.52
CA GLY A 39 16.86 7.70 11.85
C GLY A 39 18.01 8.13 10.98
N ASP A 40 19.03 7.27 10.92
CA ASP A 40 20.26 7.45 10.15
C ASP A 40 20.24 6.60 8.85
N SER A 41 21.43 6.32 8.32
CA SER A 41 21.65 5.45 7.15
C SER A 41 20.92 4.10 7.18
N VAL A 42 20.65 3.53 8.35
CA VAL A 42 20.01 2.21 8.51
C VAL A 42 18.55 2.22 8.06
N VAL A 43 17.89 3.38 8.08
CA VAL A 43 16.51 3.55 7.64
C VAL A 43 16.40 4.41 6.38
N ASP A 44 17.54 4.80 5.80
CA ASP A 44 17.58 5.65 4.62
C ASP A 44 17.35 4.84 3.33
N VAL A 45 16.24 5.15 2.66
CA VAL A 45 15.85 4.56 1.38
C VAL A 45 16.46 5.26 0.17
N GLY A 46 17.38 6.22 0.37
CA GLY A 46 18.04 6.98 -0.68
C GLY A 46 17.82 8.49 -0.61
N ASN A 47 17.29 9.01 0.49
CA ASN A 47 17.11 10.45 0.72
C ASN A 47 18.44 11.20 0.65
N ASN A 48 19.53 10.59 1.10
CA ASN A 48 20.88 11.18 1.03
C ASN A 48 21.38 11.41 -0.41
N ASN A 49 20.82 10.75 -1.42
CA ASN A 49 21.21 10.99 -2.82
C ASN A 49 20.84 12.40 -3.30
N TYR A 50 19.86 13.04 -2.65
CA TYR A 50 19.37 14.38 -2.97
C TYR A 50 20.01 15.48 -2.11
N ARG A 51 20.99 15.13 -1.27
CA ARG A 51 21.68 16.06 -0.37
C ARG A 51 23.19 16.08 -0.66
N THR A 52 23.83 17.21 -0.36
CA THR A 52 25.29 17.35 -0.50
C THR A 52 25.99 16.71 0.70
N THR A 53 26.00 15.39 0.73
CA THR A 53 26.71 14.58 1.73
C THR A 53 27.88 13.84 1.10
N LEU A 54 28.93 13.61 1.89
CA LEU A 54 30.09 12.80 1.50
C LEU A 54 29.72 11.32 1.38
N PHE A 55 28.83 10.84 2.26
CA PHE A 55 28.40 9.45 2.30
C PHE A 55 27.09 9.28 1.53
N LYS A 56 27.12 8.44 0.49
CA LYS A 56 25.98 8.03 -0.33
C LYS A 56 26.01 6.52 -0.54
N ALA A 57 24.87 5.94 -0.91
CA ALA A 57 24.79 4.52 -1.25
C ALA A 57 24.25 4.31 -2.68
N ASN A 58 24.64 5.20 -3.59
CA ASN A 58 24.32 5.16 -5.03
C ASN A 58 25.47 4.61 -5.88
N TYR A 59 26.37 3.81 -5.30
CA TYR A 59 27.50 3.20 -5.97
C TYR A 59 27.79 1.78 -5.43
N PRO A 60 28.55 0.92 -6.14
CA PRO A 60 28.90 -0.41 -5.65
C PRO A 60 29.70 -0.35 -4.35
N PRO A 61 29.51 -1.27 -3.38
CA PRO A 61 28.84 -2.56 -3.52
C PRO A 61 27.33 -2.55 -3.23
N TYR A 62 26.73 -1.39 -2.96
CA TYR A 62 25.34 -1.30 -2.52
C TYR A 62 24.36 -1.76 -3.59
N GLY A 63 23.37 -2.52 -3.16
CA GLY A 63 22.33 -3.07 -4.04
C GLY A 63 22.79 -4.20 -4.96
N ARG A 64 23.99 -4.76 -4.74
CA ARG A 64 24.50 -5.90 -5.51
C ARG A 64 23.57 -7.11 -5.44
N ASP A 65 22.94 -7.36 -4.30
CA ASP A 65 22.14 -8.57 -4.11
C ASP A 65 20.65 -8.38 -4.50
N PHE A 66 20.28 -7.20 -5.02
CA PHE A 66 18.98 -6.99 -5.66
C PHE A 66 18.92 -7.62 -7.06
N ILE A 67 17.71 -7.91 -7.54
CA ILE A 67 17.45 -8.53 -8.86
C ILE A 67 18.07 -7.72 -10.01
N ASN A 68 18.06 -6.39 -9.91
CA ASN A 68 18.63 -5.50 -10.92
C ASN A 68 20.13 -5.23 -10.73
N HIS A 69 20.75 -5.71 -9.65
CA HIS A 69 22.15 -5.47 -9.29
C HIS A 69 22.56 -3.98 -9.30
N GLN A 70 21.61 -3.08 -8.99
CA GLN A 70 21.82 -1.64 -9.02
C GLN A 70 21.75 -1.05 -7.63
N ALA A 71 22.59 -0.04 -7.39
CA ALA A 71 22.57 0.73 -6.17
C ALA A 71 21.25 1.52 -6.07
N THR A 72 20.55 1.34 -4.96
CA THR A 72 19.22 1.93 -4.73
C THR A 72 19.27 3.20 -3.88
N GLY A 73 20.44 3.57 -3.35
CA GLY A 73 20.57 4.61 -2.32
C GLY A 73 20.42 4.08 -0.89
N ARG A 74 20.17 2.77 -0.73
CA ARG A 74 20.13 2.09 0.57
C ARG A 74 21.52 1.63 0.97
N PHE A 75 21.89 1.84 2.23
CA PHE A 75 23.18 1.42 2.78
C PHE A 75 23.26 -0.10 3.05
N CYS A 76 22.60 -0.91 2.24
CA CYS A 76 22.57 -2.36 2.32
C CYS A 76 22.26 -2.99 0.95
N ASN A 77 22.28 -4.32 0.88
CA ASN A 77 21.95 -5.08 -0.33
C ASN A 77 20.55 -5.72 -0.29
N GLY A 78 19.68 -5.26 0.61
CA GLY A 78 18.41 -5.91 0.86
C GLY A 78 17.33 -4.97 1.38
N LYS A 79 16.27 -5.57 1.92
CA LYS A 79 15.18 -4.81 2.55
C LYS A 79 15.65 -4.17 3.84
N LEU A 80 15.18 -2.95 4.09
CA LEU A 80 15.33 -2.29 5.39
C LEU A 80 14.26 -2.83 6.35
N ALA A 81 14.48 -2.70 7.66
CA ALA A 81 13.47 -3.09 8.66
C ALA A 81 12.13 -2.39 8.41
N THR A 82 12.16 -1.16 7.89
CA THR A 82 10.97 -0.38 7.51
C THR A 82 10.14 -1.04 6.41
N ASP A 83 10.76 -1.77 5.49
CA ASP A 83 10.02 -2.48 4.43
C ASP A 83 9.32 -3.74 4.95
N LEU A 84 9.68 -4.21 6.15
CA LEU A 84 8.99 -5.33 6.78
C LEU A 84 7.77 -4.85 7.58
N THR A 85 7.78 -3.60 8.02
CA THR A 85 6.70 -2.99 8.81
C THR A 85 5.71 -2.21 7.96
N GLY A 86 6.16 -1.61 6.87
CA GLY A 86 5.31 -0.92 5.89
C GLY A 86 4.85 -1.90 4.83
N ASN A 87 3.59 -2.31 4.91
CA ASN A 87 2.93 -3.22 3.97
C ASN A 87 2.62 -2.53 2.64
#